data_AF-A0A2G9UCB9-F1
#
_entry.id   AF-A0A2G9UCB9-F1
#
_cell.length_a   1.000
_cell.length_b   1.000
_cell.length_c   1.000
_cell.angle_alpha   90.00
_cell.angle_beta   90.00
_cell.angle_gamma   90.00
#
_symmetry.space_group_name_H-M   'P 1'
#
loop_
_entity.id
_entity.type
_entity.pdbx_description
1 polymer ?
#
loop_
_entity_poly.entity_id
_entity_poly.type
_entity_poly.pdbx_seq_one_letter_code
_entity_poly.pdbx_strand_id
1 'polypeptide(L)'
;MRVKVLSSPNGIYVWILAKGRGWARVNINDRNPSGVKWTETYHTSDLCQLAVGDNIVWALDASGHLLRLRGLAAGNPAGNYWRPISGGTFRAISIDARSDLWAIDMENHLVRHLSDVFIPNQFRNCDVRESYEFV
;
A
#
# COMPACT_ATOMS: atom_id res chain seq x y z
N MET A 1 18.27 4.27 -14.80
CA MET A 1 16.97 3.61 -14.51
C MET A 1 16.81 3.50 -12.99
N ARG A 2 15.69 3.94 -12.40
CA ARG A 2 15.53 3.96 -10.93
C ARG A 2 14.79 2.71 -10.46
N VAL A 3 15.44 1.95 -9.58
CA VAL A 3 14.84 0.83 -8.85
C VAL A 3 14.61 1.31 -7.42
N LYS A 4 13.46 0.99 -6.83
CA LYS A 4 13.18 1.23 -5.41
C LYS A 4 13.07 -0.11 -4.68
N VAL A 5 13.71 -0.22 -3.53
CA VAL A 5 13.59 -1.36 -2.61
C VAL A 5 12.93 -0.86 -1.34
N LEU A 6 11.93 -1.58 -0.84
CA LEU A 6 11.15 -1.22 0.34
C LEU A 6 11.03 -2.43 1.25
N SER A 7 11.03 -2.21 2.56
CA SER A 7 10.81 -3.25 3.57
C SER A 7 9.81 -2.78 4.61
N SER A 8 8.99 -3.70 5.12
CA SER A 8 8.19 -3.47 6.31
C SER A 8 9.08 -3.32 7.55
N PRO A 9 8.63 -2.60 8.59
CA PRO A 9 9.33 -2.49 9.87
C PRO A 9 9.76 -3.83 10.49
N ASN A 10 8.93 -4.87 10.38
CA ASN A 10 9.22 -6.22 10.88
C ASN A 10 10.14 -7.06 9.96
N GLY A 11 10.52 -6.53 8.79
CA GLY A 11 11.39 -7.20 7.83
C GLY A 11 10.77 -8.35 7.02
N ILE A 12 9.50 -8.71 7.26
CA ILE A 12 8.83 -9.85 6.61
C ILE A 12 8.39 -9.53 5.18
N TYR A 13 7.98 -8.29 4.91
CA TYR A 13 7.54 -7.88 3.58
C TYR A 13 8.61 -7.01 2.93
N VAL A 14 9.26 -7.54 1.90
CA VAL A 14 10.25 -6.82 1.10
C VAL A 14 9.77 -6.74 -0.34
N TRP A 15 9.82 -5.53 -0.91
CA TRP A 15 9.31 -5.22 -2.24
C TRP A 15 10.35 -4.52 -3.11
N ILE A 16 10.27 -4.78 -4.41
CA ILE A 16 10.97 -4.02 -5.46
C ILE A 16 9.93 -3.35 -6.35
N LEU A 17 10.19 -2.10 -6.73
CA LEU A 17 9.46 -1.39 -7.77
C LEU A 17 10.43 -0.95 -8.88
N ALA A 18 10.14 -1.36 -10.11
CA ALA A 18 10.91 -0.96 -11.29
C ALA A 18 10.06 -1.04 -12.57
N LYS A 19 10.21 -0.04 -13.46
CA LYS A 19 9.46 0.06 -14.75
C LYS A 19 7.94 -0.14 -14.61
N GLY A 20 7.31 0.50 -13.62
CA GLY A 20 5.87 0.36 -13.43
C GLY A 20 5.43 -0.95 -12.78
N ARG A 21 6.34 -1.88 -12.46
CA ARG A 21 6.00 -3.22 -11.95
C ARG A 21 6.56 -3.46 -10.56
N GLY A 22 5.79 -4.18 -9.76
CA GLY A 22 6.11 -4.52 -8.38
C GLY A 22 6.42 -6.01 -8.20
N TRP A 23 7.43 -6.32 -7.40
CA TRP A 23 7.75 -7.70 -7.00
C TRP A 23 7.86 -7.81 -5.49
N ALA A 24 7.24 -8.83 -4.91
CA ALA A 24 7.37 -9.15 -3.49
C ALA A 24 8.36 -10.31 -3.29
N ARG A 25 9.19 -10.22 -2.25
CA ARG A 25 10.09 -11.29 -1.84
C ARG A 25 9.29 -12.36 -1.09
N VAL A 26 9.48 -13.62 -1.47
CA VAL A 26 8.70 -14.76 -0.98
C VAL A 26 9.45 -15.54 0.09
N ASN A 27 8.72 -16.03 1.10
CA ASN A 27 9.19 -16.94 2.14
C ASN A 27 10.32 -16.34 3.01
N ILE A 28 10.20 -15.05 3.36
CA ILE A 28 11.00 -14.46 4.43
C ILE A 28 10.42 -14.91 5.78
N ASN A 29 11.29 -15.43 6.65
CA ASN A 29 10.98 -15.79 8.03
C ASN A 29 12.29 -15.90 8.83
N ASP A 30 12.21 -16.15 10.14
CA ASP A 30 13.38 -16.21 11.03
C ASP A 30 14.43 -17.24 10.63
N ARG A 31 14.02 -18.33 9.96
CA ARG A 31 14.94 -19.37 9.45
C ARG A 31 15.47 -19.08 8.05
N ASN A 32 14.82 -18.16 7.34
CA ASN A 32 15.14 -17.81 5.96
C ASN A 32 14.97 -16.30 5.73
N PRO A 33 15.83 -15.44 6.32
CA PRO A 33 15.67 -13.99 6.28
C PRO A 33 15.84 -13.40 4.87
N SER A 34 16.53 -14.11 3.97
CA SER A 34 16.72 -13.66 2.59
C SER A 34 15.54 -13.99 1.67
N GLY A 35 14.58 -14.83 2.10
CA GLY A 35 13.53 -15.35 1.23
C GLY A 35 14.06 -16.24 0.10
N VAL A 36 13.17 -16.79 -0.72
CA VAL A 36 13.54 -17.78 -1.77
C VAL A 36 13.47 -17.25 -3.19
N LYS A 37 12.52 -16.37 -3.50
CA LYS A 37 12.32 -15.82 -4.85
C LYS A 37 11.58 -14.49 -4.82
N TRP A 38 11.61 -13.80 -5.94
CA TRP A 38 10.73 -12.67 -6.22
C TRP A 38 9.49 -13.17 -6.97
N THR A 39 8.32 -12.65 -6.61
CA THR A 39 7.08 -12.89 -7.34
C THR A 39 6.50 -11.56 -7.78
N GLU A 40 6.14 -11.44 -9.05
CA GLU A 40 5.51 -10.24 -9.59
C GLU A 40 4.07 -10.14 -9.09
N THR A 41 3.64 -8.93 -8.71
CA THR A 41 2.23 -8.66 -8.42
C THR A 41 1.49 -8.37 -9.72
N TYR A 42 0.19 -8.66 -9.76
CA TYR A 42 -0.65 -8.30 -10.90
C TYR A 42 -1.32 -6.96 -10.65
N HIS A 43 -1.23 -6.04 -11.60
CA HIS A 43 -1.86 -4.73 -11.58
C HIS A 43 -2.27 -4.29 -12.98
N THR A 44 -3.27 -3.42 -13.07
CA THR A 44 -3.81 -2.92 -14.35
C THR A 44 -3.16 -1.62 -14.82
N SER A 45 -2.46 -0.89 -13.94
CA SER A 45 -1.82 0.40 -14.22
C SER A 45 -0.40 0.47 -13.65
N ASP A 46 0.53 1.09 -14.39
CA ASP A 46 1.93 1.18 -13.96
C ASP A 46 2.07 1.84 -12.58
N LEU A 47 2.73 1.15 -11.66
CA LEU A 47 2.98 1.61 -10.30
C LEU A 47 4.16 2.58 -10.26
N CYS A 48 4.01 3.71 -9.57
CA CYS A 48 5.06 4.73 -9.44
C CYS A 48 5.66 4.82 -8.02
N GLN A 49 4.90 4.37 -7.01
CA GLN A 49 5.32 4.37 -5.61
C GLN A 49 4.69 3.21 -4.84
N LEU A 50 5.40 2.74 -3.81
CA LEU A 50 4.92 1.77 -2.83
C LEU A 50 5.14 2.33 -1.42
N ALA A 51 4.29 1.93 -0.48
CA ALA A 51 4.51 2.08 0.95
C ALA A 51 4.18 0.75 1.64
N VAL A 52 5.16 0.20 2.38
CA VAL A 52 5.12 -1.19 2.87
C VAL A 52 5.11 -1.17 4.40
N GLY A 53 4.00 -1.60 4.99
CA GLY A 53 3.84 -1.79 6.44
C GLY A 53 3.87 -3.27 6.84
N ASP A 54 3.68 -3.52 8.13
CA ASP A 54 3.78 -4.86 8.73
C ASP A 54 2.58 -5.76 8.43
N ASN A 55 1.49 -5.20 7.95
CA ASN A 55 0.24 -5.91 7.65
C ASN A 55 -0.51 -5.31 6.46
N ILE A 56 0.11 -4.36 5.75
CA ILE A 56 -0.53 -3.60 4.67
C ILE A 56 0.51 -3.14 3.67
N VAL A 57 0.13 -3.10 2.40
CA VAL A 57 0.93 -2.49 1.34
C VAL A 57 0.03 -1.57 0.54
N TRP A 58 0.53 -0.37 0.29
CA TRP A 58 -0.10 0.65 -0.52
C TRP A 58 0.73 0.93 -1.77
N ALA A 59 0.07 1.38 -2.82
CA ALA A 59 0.72 1.85 -4.03
C ALA A 59 0.06 3.13 -4.55
N LEU A 60 0.84 3.92 -5.28
CA LEU A 60 0.31 4.89 -6.23
C LEU A 60 0.60 4.39 -7.64
N ASP A 61 -0.39 4.49 -8.50
CA ASP A 61 -0.18 4.33 -9.93
C ASP A 61 0.33 5.63 -10.58
N ALA A 62 0.73 5.57 -11.85
CA ALA A 62 1.23 6.72 -12.60
C ALA A 62 0.20 7.84 -12.79
N SER A 63 -1.08 7.57 -12.57
CA SER A 63 -2.17 8.55 -12.58
C SER A 63 -2.43 9.17 -11.21
N GLY A 64 -1.72 8.72 -10.17
CA GLY A 64 -1.87 9.20 -8.79
C GLY A 64 -2.99 8.51 -8.03
N HIS A 65 -3.62 7.45 -8.56
CA HIS A 65 -4.64 6.72 -7.82
C HIS A 65 -4.01 5.89 -6.70
N LEU A 66 -4.62 5.97 -5.51
CA LEU A 66 -4.23 5.16 -4.37
C LEU A 66 -4.80 3.76 -4.48
N LEU A 67 -3.93 2.76 -4.30
CA LEU A 67 -4.27 1.35 -4.34
C LEU A 67 -3.86 0.68 -3.02
N ARG A 68 -4.76 -0.15 -2.47
CA ARG A 68 -4.46 -1.02 -1.33
C ARG A 68 -4.32 -2.47 -1.78
N LEU A 69 -3.25 -3.14 -1.38
CA LEU A 69 -3.11 -4.57 -1.65
C LEU A 69 -4.06 -5.40 -0.78
N ARG A 70 -4.80 -6.33 -1.40
CA ARG A 70 -5.71 -7.25 -0.72
C ARG A 70 -5.16 -8.67 -0.74
N GLY A 71 -5.39 -9.43 0.34
CA GLY A 71 -4.90 -10.81 0.45
C GLY A 71 -3.42 -10.94 0.83
N LEU A 72 -2.82 -9.86 1.36
CA LEU A 72 -1.46 -9.89 1.89
C LEU A 72 -1.36 -10.90 3.05
N ALA A 73 -0.40 -11.82 2.95
CA ALA A 73 -0.04 -12.75 4.01
C ALA A 73 1.43 -13.16 3.86
N ALA A 74 2.05 -13.73 4.91
CA ALA A 74 3.44 -14.21 4.81
C ALA A 74 3.63 -15.27 3.70
N GLY A 75 2.64 -16.15 3.51
CA GLY A 75 2.60 -17.12 2.41
C GLY A 75 2.17 -16.53 1.06
N ASN A 76 1.63 -15.32 1.04
CA ASN A 76 1.21 -14.60 -0.16
C ASN A 76 1.61 -13.11 -0.10
N PRO A 77 2.92 -12.80 -0.18
CA PRO A 77 3.40 -11.45 0.07
C PRO A 77 3.08 -10.49 -1.08
N ALA A 78 2.74 -10.98 -2.28
CA ALA A 78 2.29 -10.14 -3.40
C ALA A 78 0.78 -9.90 -3.42
N GLY A 79 0.04 -10.46 -2.46
CA GLY A 79 -1.41 -10.36 -2.34
C GLY A 79 -2.17 -11.05 -3.49
N ASN A 80 -3.48 -10.87 -3.48
CA ASN A 80 -4.40 -11.40 -4.49
C ASN A 80 -4.65 -10.37 -5.59
N TYR A 81 -4.88 -9.11 -5.22
CA TYR A 81 -5.16 -8.01 -6.15
C TYR A 81 -5.00 -6.64 -5.46
N TRP A 82 -4.89 -5.59 -6.27
CA TRP A 82 -4.92 -4.19 -5.82
C TRP A 82 -6.34 -3.65 -5.87
N ARG A 83 -6.81 -3.08 -4.76
CA ARG A 83 -8.10 -2.39 -4.67
C ARG A 83 -7.88 -0.88 -4.75
N PRO A 84 -8.44 -0.19 -5.76
CA PRO A 84 -8.46 1.26 -5.80
C PRO A 84 -9.24 1.83 -4.60
N ILE A 85 -8.70 2.87 -3.99
CA ILE A 85 -9.37 3.64 -2.95
C ILE A 85 -9.89 4.92 -3.57
N SER A 86 -11.19 5.17 -3.38
CA SER A 86 -11.85 6.41 -3.79
C SER A 86 -11.42 7.58 -2.90
N GLY A 87 -11.62 8.82 -3.35
CA GLY A 87 -11.37 10.01 -2.53
C GLY A 87 -10.16 10.85 -2.95
N GLY A 88 -9.65 10.68 -4.17
CA GLY A 88 -8.72 11.63 -4.79
C GLY A 88 -7.51 10.99 -5.46
N THR A 89 -6.64 11.87 -5.96
CA THR A 89 -5.31 11.51 -6.47
C THR A 89 -4.24 12.11 -5.57
N PHE A 90 -3.11 11.42 -5.47
CA PHE A 90 -2.03 11.78 -4.58
C PHE A 90 -0.70 11.82 -5.33
N ARG A 91 0.17 12.71 -4.87
CA ARG A 91 1.52 12.87 -5.40
C ARG A 91 2.53 11.94 -4.73
N ALA A 92 2.36 11.67 -3.44
CA ALA A 92 3.27 10.87 -2.66
C ALA A 92 2.57 10.15 -1.51
N ILE A 93 3.10 8.99 -1.12
CA ILE A 93 2.60 8.20 0.01
C ILE A 93 3.75 7.71 0.90
N SER A 94 3.50 7.55 2.19
CA SER A 94 4.39 6.89 3.14
C SER A 94 3.58 6.14 4.17
N ILE A 95 4.20 5.18 4.84
CA ILE A 95 3.61 4.52 6.01
C ILE A 95 4.48 4.81 7.23
N ASP A 96 3.86 4.93 8.40
CA ASP A 96 4.60 5.05 9.66
C ASP A 96 4.81 3.69 10.34
N ALA A 97 5.47 3.68 11.50
CA ALA A 97 5.77 2.47 12.25
C ALA A 97 4.51 1.73 12.77
N ARG A 98 3.34 2.40 12.79
CA ARG A 98 2.06 1.79 13.17
C ARG A 98 1.29 1.26 11.96
N SER A 99 1.89 1.33 10.77
CA SER A 99 1.25 1.01 9.50
C SER A 99 0.10 1.96 9.13
N ASP A 100 0.11 3.19 9.65
CA ASP A 100 -0.82 4.23 9.20
C ASP A 100 -0.30 4.90 7.92
N LEU A 101 -1.19 5.11 6.95
CA LEU A 101 -0.86 5.74 5.67
C LEU A 101 -0.92 7.26 5.78
N TRP A 102 0.15 7.89 5.31
CA TRP A 102 0.29 9.31 5.10
C TRP A 102 0.42 9.59 3.61
N ALA A 103 -0.23 10.65 3.12
CA ALA A 103 -0.19 11.02 1.71
C ALA A 103 -0.01 12.53 1.55
N ILE A 104 0.52 12.93 0.40
CA ILE A 104 0.47 14.32 -0.06
C ILE A 104 -0.43 14.35 -1.28
N ASP A 105 -1.51 15.13 -1.23
CA ASP A 105 -2.43 15.29 -2.35
C ASP A 105 -1.84 16.15 -3.48
N MET A 106 -2.65 16.41 -4.51
CA MET A 106 -2.23 17.25 -5.65
C MET A 106 -2.10 18.74 -5.28
N GLU A 107 -2.72 19.18 -4.19
CA GLU A 107 -2.71 20.56 -3.69
C GLU A 107 -1.59 20.82 -2.68
N ASN A 108 -0.77 19.81 -2.36
CA ASN A 108 0.31 19.82 -1.36
C ASN A 108 -0.16 19.69 0.09
N HIS A 109 -1.40 19.29 0.34
CA HIS A 109 -1.85 19.02 1.69
C HIS A 109 -1.34 17.67 2.18
N LEU A 110 -0.95 17.62 3.44
CA LEU A 110 -0.65 16.38 4.15
C LEU A 110 -1.96 15.79 4.64
N VAL A 111 -2.26 14.58 4.18
CA VAL A 111 -3.45 13.84 4.59
C VAL A 111 -3.07 12.53 5.26
N ARG A 112 -3.85 12.10 6.24
CA ARG A 112 -3.74 10.77 6.85
C ARG A 112 -4.97 9.98 6.52
N HIS A 113 -4.79 8.74 6.04
CA HIS A 113 -5.91 7.85 5.80
C HIS A 113 -6.49 7.41 7.14
N LEU A 114 -7.74 7.79 7.39
CA LEU A 114 -8.50 7.26 8.50
C LEU A 114 -8.89 5.83 8.15
N SER A 115 -8.35 4.87 8.86
CA SER A 115 -8.85 3.51 8.78
C SER A 115 -10.36 3.52 9.01
N ASP A 116 -11.16 3.21 7.99
CA ASP A 116 -12.59 2.90 8.18
C ASP A 116 -12.65 1.75 9.18
N VAL A 117 -12.88 2.09 10.45
CA VAL A 117 -13.30 1.13 11.46
C VAL A 117 -14.66 0.65 10.99
N PHE A 118 -14.71 -0.53 10.39
CA PHE A 118 -15.97 -1.19 10.06
C PHE A 118 -16.75 -1.39 11.37
N ILE A 119 -17.71 -0.50 11.64
CA ILE A 119 -18.72 -0.69 12.69
C ILE A 119 -19.89 -1.42 12.03
N PRO A 120 -20.15 -2.70 12.35
CA PRO A 120 -21.09 -3.53 11.56
C PRO A 120 -22.56 -3.07 11.56
N ASN A 121 -22.93 -1.99 12.27
CA ASN A 121 -24.32 -1.65 12.57
C ASN A 121 -24.76 -0.20 12.25
N GLN A 122 -24.00 0.60 11.49
CA GLN A 122 -24.47 1.94 11.08
C GLN A 122 -24.73 2.04 9.57
N PHE A 123 -25.80 1.38 9.11
CA PHE A 123 -26.54 1.91 7.97
C PHE A 123 -27.59 2.88 8.51
N ARG A 124 -27.29 4.18 8.44
CA ARG A 124 -28.24 5.29 8.19
C ARG A 124 -27.53 6.62 8.37
N ASN A 125 -26.91 7.09 7.29
CA ASN A 125 -27.21 8.36 6.62
C ASN A 125 -26.04 8.68 5.70
N CYS A 126 -26.36 9.06 4.47
CA CYS A 126 -25.41 9.54 3.48
C CYS A 126 -24.77 10.84 3.97
N ASP A 127 -23.70 10.73 4.73
CA ASP A 127 -22.64 11.72 4.72
C ASP A 127 -21.45 11.06 4.06
N VAL A 128 -20.98 11.66 2.96
CA VAL A 128 -19.69 11.34 2.34
C VAL A 128 -18.64 11.75 3.36
N ARG A 129 -18.38 10.88 4.36
CA ARG A 129 -17.23 11.06 5.24
C ARG A 129 -16.00 10.83 4.39
N GLU A 130 -15.23 11.89 4.20
CA GLU A 130 -13.95 11.84 3.50
C GLU A 130 -13.09 10.74 4.15
N SER A 131 -12.52 9.86 3.34
CA SER A 131 -11.69 8.73 3.81
C SER A 131 -10.35 9.16 4.41
N TYR A 132 -10.15 10.47 4.62
CA TYR A 132 -8.90 11.10 5.04
C TYR A 132 -9.21 12.28 5.97
N GLU A 133 -8.27 12.58 6.87
CA GLU A 133 -8.27 13.82 7.66
C GLU A 133 -7.05 14.66 7.30
N PHE A 134 -7.24 15.98 7.18
CA PHE A 134 -6.15 16.96 7.11
C PHE A 134 -5.45 17.06 8.46
N VAL A 135 -4.12 17.15 8.44
CA VAL A 135 -3.28 17.28 9.64
C VAL A 135 -2.75 18.71 9.79
#